data_AF-A0A3A2J4X5-F1
#
_entry.id   AF-A0A3A2J4X5-F1
#
_cell.length_a   1.000
_cell.length_b   1.000
_cell.length_c   1.000
_cell.angle_alpha   90.00
_cell.angle_beta   90.00
_cell.angle_gamma   90.00
#
_symmetry.space_group_name_H-M   'P 1'
#
loop_
_entity.id
_entity.type
_entity.pdbx_description
1 polymer ?
#
loop_
_entity_poly.entity_id
_entity_poly.type
_entity_poly.pdbx_seq_one_letter_code
_entity_poly.pdbx_strand_id
1 'polypeptide(L)'
;ECFQIAKLALFNVKLLNELENIGHEELKNLIKDVHEKLSIEEKPALINQSTYLQFAYVTLVWLWESINIKDKDDFFIKLKARANKRELAFPDASQINGERVISDWKMLVSLIRNALSQGSVEITDDAFIFSDQKKFGKRKEIVPTTITMSAAELTNISETLFWTINEIIVPTSK
;
A
#
# COMPACT_ATOMS: atom_id res chain seq x y z
N GLU A 1 -12.01 5.10 -15.81
CA GLU A 1 -11.78 6.17 -14.81
C GLU A 1 -10.99 5.67 -13.62
N CYS A 2 -11.41 4.60 -12.92
CA CYS A 2 -10.71 4.10 -11.72
C CYS A 2 -9.22 3.80 -11.91
N PHE A 3 -8.88 3.18 -13.04
CA PHE A 3 -7.49 2.88 -13.36
C PHE A 3 -6.63 4.15 -13.61
N GLN A 4 -7.23 5.23 -14.15
CA GLN A 4 -6.52 6.50 -14.36
C GLN A 4 -6.30 7.25 -13.04
N ILE A 5 -7.27 7.17 -12.11
CA ILE A 5 -7.12 7.71 -10.75
C ILE A 5 -6.01 6.96 -10.00
N ALA A 6 -5.94 5.64 -10.12
CA ALA A 6 -4.85 4.85 -9.55
C ALA A 6 -3.48 5.18 -10.16
N LYS A 7 -3.40 5.47 -11.47
CA LYS A 7 -2.17 5.97 -12.11
C LYS A 7 -1.73 7.33 -11.57
N LEU A 8 -2.67 8.26 -11.40
CA LEU A 8 -2.36 9.58 -10.87
C LEU A 8 -1.85 9.49 -9.43
N ALA A 9 -2.48 8.64 -8.60
CA ALA A 9 -2.00 8.38 -7.25
C ALA A 9 -0.59 7.75 -7.24
N LEU A 10 -0.30 6.78 -8.12
CA LEU A 10 1.04 6.22 -8.28
C LEU A 10 2.07 7.27 -8.70
N PHE A 11 1.72 8.15 -9.63
CA PHE A 11 2.59 9.25 -10.07
C PHE A 11 2.95 10.17 -8.89
N ASN A 12 1.96 10.59 -8.09
CA ASN A 12 2.18 11.46 -6.94
C ASN A 12 3.09 10.79 -5.89
N VAL A 13 2.86 9.51 -5.60
CA VAL A 13 3.72 8.74 -4.69
C VAL A 13 5.17 8.67 -5.19
N LYS A 14 5.39 8.35 -6.47
CA LYS A 14 6.75 8.30 -7.02
C LYS A 14 7.41 9.67 -7.01
N LEU A 15 6.67 10.71 -7.38
CA LEU A 15 7.18 12.08 -7.34
C LEU A 15 7.62 12.44 -5.91
N LEU A 16 6.77 12.20 -4.90
CA LEU A 16 7.13 12.47 -3.50
C LEU A 16 8.37 11.69 -3.05
N ASN A 17 8.45 10.40 -3.37
CA ASN A 17 9.63 9.58 -3.06
C ASN A 17 10.91 10.14 -3.71
N GLU A 18 10.85 10.54 -4.98
CA GLU A 18 12.00 11.17 -5.65
C GLU A 18 12.37 12.51 -4.98
N LEU A 19 11.38 13.34 -4.64
CA LEU A 19 11.60 14.63 -3.97
C LEU A 19 12.21 14.46 -2.56
N GLU A 20 11.81 13.43 -1.80
CA GLU A 20 12.40 13.10 -0.48
C GLU A 20 13.88 12.69 -0.58
N ASN A 21 14.24 12.00 -1.66
CA ASN A 21 15.58 11.47 -1.87
C ASN A 21 16.52 12.45 -2.61
N ILE A 22 15.96 13.49 -3.22
CA ILE A 22 16.74 14.55 -3.87
C ILE A 22 17.31 15.49 -2.78
N GLY A 23 18.63 15.42 -2.57
CA GLY A 23 19.38 16.31 -1.68
C GLY A 23 19.50 17.77 -2.14
N HIS A 24 18.54 18.31 -2.91
CA HIS A 24 18.55 19.72 -3.33
C HIS A 24 17.96 20.62 -2.25
N GLU A 25 18.79 21.50 -1.71
CA GLU A 25 18.38 22.52 -0.73
C GLU A 25 17.27 23.46 -1.25
N GLU A 26 17.25 23.76 -2.55
CA GLU A 26 16.22 24.63 -3.16
C GLU A 26 14.81 24.05 -3.07
N LEU A 27 14.67 22.74 -3.24
CA LEU A 27 13.38 22.05 -3.12
C LEU A 27 12.94 21.94 -1.67
N LYS A 28 13.88 21.65 -0.75
CA LYS A 28 13.61 21.68 0.69
C LYS A 28 13.13 23.05 1.15
N ASN A 29 13.76 24.11 0.64
CA ASN A 29 13.38 25.49 0.93
C ASN A 29 11.98 25.81 0.38
N LEU A 30 11.64 25.37 -0.83
CA LEU A 30 10.29 25.55 -1.38
C LEU A 30 9.22 24.83 -0.54
N ILE A 31 9.49 23.58 -0.12
CA ILE A 31 8.59 22.82 0.75
C ILE A 31 8.41 23.55 2.09
N LYS A 32 9.51 24.02 2.69
CA LYS A 32 9.51 24.77 3.94
C LYS A 32 8.73 26.09 3.83
N ASP A 33 8.94 26.86 2.76
CA ASP A 33 8.24 28.12 2.51
C ASP A 33 6.72 27.94 2.37
N VAL A 34 6.28 26.87 1.70
CA VAL A 34 4.85 26.54 1.57
C VAL A 34 4.29 26.06 2.90
N HIS A 35 5.05 25.26 3.65
CA HIS A 35 4.70 24.75 4.97
C HIS A 35 4.48 25.88 5.98
N GLU A 36 5.39 26.84 6.05
CA GLU A 36 5.28 28.04 6.88
C GLU A 36 4.09 28.91 6.49
N LYS A 37 3.83 29.10 5.19
CA LYS A 37 2.66 29.87 4.70
C LYS A 37 1.32 29.24 5.07
N LEU A 38 1.27 27.92 5.14
CA LEU A 38 0.03 27.19 5.46
C LEU A 38 -0.15 26.97 6.98
N SER A 39 0.78 27.44 7.83
CA SER A 39 0.75 27.23 9.28
C SER A 39 0.59 25.76 9.67
N ILE A 40 1.19 24.87 8.90
CA ILE A 40 1.18 23.43 9.19
C ILE A 40 2.30 23.22 10.22
N GLU A 41 2.04 22.52 11.33
CA GLU A 41 3.10 22.19 12.29
C GLU A 41 4.13 21.26 11.64
N GLU A 42 5.40 21.43 12.03
CA GLU A 42 6.61 20.84 11.44
C GLU A 42 6.68 19.31 11.59
N LYS A 43 5.84 18.57 10.85
CA LYS A 43 6.04 17.14 10.56
C LYS A 43 5.68 16.83 9.09
N PRO A 44 6.58 17.16 8.14
CA PRO A 44 6.38 16.85 6.72
C PRO A 44 6.27 15.34 6.41
N ALA A 45 6.69 14.46 7.33
CA ALA A 45 6.58 13.00 7.16
C ALA A 45 5.12 12.49 7.10
N LEU A 46 4.19 13.10 7.84
CA LEU A 46 2.79 12.63 7.92
C LEU A 46 2.02 12.85 6.61
N ILE A 47 2.27 13.97 5.91
CA ILE A 47 1.64 14.25 4.61
C ILE A 47 2.08 13.21 3.58
N ASN A 48 3.36 12.86 3.59
CA ASN A 48 3.91 11.85 2.68
C ASN A 48 3.32 10.47 3.01
N GLN A 49 3.33 10.07 4.29
CA GLN A 49 2.71 8.83 4.76
C GLN A 49 1.22 8.73 4.41
N SER A 50 0.48 9.85 4.49
CA SER A 50 -0.93 9.91 4.09
C SER A 50 -1.11 9.64 2.60
N THR A 51 -0.19 10.12 1.75
CA THR A 51 -0.24 9.91 0.30
C THR A 51 0.06 8.45 -0.06
N TYR A 52 1.03 7.81 0.61
CA TYR A 52 1.29 6.39 0.47
C TYR A 52 0.07 5.53 0.86
N LEU A 53 -0.60 5.85 1.98
CA LEU A 53 -1.82 5.15 2.40
C LEU A 53 -3.00 5.39 1.45
N GLN A 54 -3.15 6.61 0.92
CA GLN A 54 -4.17 6.91 -0.08
C GLN A 54 -3.96 6.08 -1.35
N PHE A 55 -2.72 5.97 -1.84
CA PHE A 55 -2.41 5.12 -2.97
C PHE A 55 -2.68 3.64 -2.69
N ALA A 56 -2.28 3.16 -1.51
CA ALA A 56 -2.56 1.79 -1.07
C ALA A 56 -4.07 1.52 -1.00
N TYR A 57 -4.85 2.44 -0.44
CA TYR A 57 -6.32 2.33 -0.40
C TYR A 57 -6.92 2.30 -1.82
N VAL A 58 -6.52 3.25 -2.67
CA VAL A 58 -7.02 3.35 -4.06
C VAL A 58 -6.75 2.06 -4.83
N THR A 59 -5.57 1.44 -4.67
CA THR A 59 -5.19 0.24 -5.43
C THR A 59 -5.68 -1.06 -4.80
N LEU A 60 -5.45 -1.25 -3.49
CA LEU A 60 -5.72 -2.51 -2.78
C LEU A 60 -7.19 -2.67 -2.41
N VAL A 61 -7.93 -1.58 -2.18
CA VAL A 61 -9.36 -1.60 -1.82
C VAL A 61 -10.21 -1.17 -3.00
N TRP A 62 -10.12 0.09 -3.41
CA TRP A 62 -11.12 0.68 -4.31
C TRP A 62 -11.05 0.11 -5.74
N LEU A 63 -9.85 0.05 -6.33
CA LEU A 63 -9.65 -0.50 -7.67
C LEU A 63 -9.98 -1.99 -7.71
N TRP A 64 -9.56 -2.72 -6.67
CA TRP A 64 -9.89 -4.13 -6.47
C TRP A 64 -11.40 -4.39 -6.50
N GLU A 65 -12.15 -3.63 -5.71
CA GLU A 65 -13.62 -3.76 -5.62
C GLU A 65 -14.31 -3.33 -6.92
N SER A 66 -13.82 -2.27 -7.55
CA SER A 66 -14.40 -1.70 -8.78
C SER A 66 -14.34 -2.65 -9.98
N ILE A 67 -13.33 -3.52 -10.05
CA ILE A 67 -13.09 -4.37 -11.23
C ILE A 67 -13.78 -5.74 -11.12
N ASN A 68 -14.29 -6.07 -9.94
CA ASN A 68 -15.05 -7.31 -9.67
C ASN A 68 -14.38 -8.56 -10.29
N ILE A 69 -13.13 -8.80 -9.93
CA ILE A 69 -12.30 -9.91 -10.42
C ILE A 69 -13.04 -11.23 -10.18
N LYS A 70 -13.46 -11.89 -11.27
CA LYS A 70 -14.28 -13.11 -11.24
C LYS A 70 -13.52 -14.33 -10.71
N ASP A 71 -12.28 -14.51 -11.18
CA ASP A 71 -11.41 -15.59 -10.73
C ASP A 71 -10.27 -15.02 -9.90
N LYS A 72 -10.44 -15.07 -8.57
CA LYS A 72 -9.44 -14.55 -7.63
C LYS A 72 -8.20 -15.43 -7.57
N ASP A 73 -8.31 -16.73 -7.83
CA ASP A 73 -7.17 -17.64 -7.71
C ASP A 73 -6.22 -17.47 -8.91
N ASP A 74 -6.75 -17.32 -10.13
CA ASP A 74 -5.96 -16.91 -11.31
C ASP A 74 -5.28 -15.55 -11.09
N PHE A 75 -5.98 -14.59 -10.48
CA PHE A 75 -5.38 -13.30 -10.11
C PHE A 75 -4.16 -13.48 -9.21
N PHE A 76 -4.24 -14.29 -8.16
CA PHE A 76 -3.12 -14.47 -7.22
C PHE A 76 -1.94 -15.22 -7.85
N ILE A 77 -2.18 -16.09 -8.83
CA ILE A 77 -1.12 -16.68 -9.65
C ILE A 77 -0.39 -15.59 -10.46
N LYS A 78 -1.15 -14.73 -11.15
CA LYS A 78 -0.58 -13.60 -11.91
C LYS A 78 0.14 -12.59 -11.01
N LEU A 79 -0.42 -12.31 -9.83
CA LEU A 79 0.21 -11.44 -8.83
C LEU A 79 1.57 -12.02 -8.41
N LYS A 80 1.61 -13.30 -8.04
CA LYS A 80 2.87 -13.97 -7.65
C LYS A 80 3.89 -13.96 -8.79
N ALA A 81 3.47 -14.26 -10.02
CA ALA A 81 4.34 -14.20 -11.19
C ALA A 81 4.93 -12.78 -11.39
N ARG A 82 4.11 -11.75 -11.18
CA ARG A 82 4.53 -10.35 -11.32
C ARG A 82 5.44 -9.89 -10.18
N ALA A 83 5.15 -10.29 -8.95
CA ALA A 83 6.02 -10.04 -7.80
C ALA A 83 7.42 -10.63 -8.05
N ASN A 84 7.49 -11.88 -8.51
CA ASN A 84 8.75 -12.52 -8.89
C ASN A 84 9.48 -11.77 -10.01
N LYS A 85 8.77 -11.33 -11.06
CA LYS A 85 9.36 -10.54 -12.16
C LYS A 85 9.92 -9.19 -11.69
N ARG A 86 9.38 -8.65 -10.60
CA ARG A 86 9.82 -7.39 -9.97
C ARG A 86 10.82 -7.61 -8.84
N GLU A 87 11.26 -8.84 -8.61
CA GLU A 87 12.14 -9.20 -7.49
C GLU A 87 11.58 -8.77 -6.13
N LEU A 88 10.25 -8.67 -6.03
CA LEU A 88 9.58 -8.30 -4.79
C LEU A 88 9.57 -9.52 -3.86
N ALA A 89 10.36 -9.44 -2.81
CA ALA A 89 10.37 -10.43 -1.75
C ALA A 89 9.00 -10.47 -1.03
N PHE A 90 8.62 -11.66 -0.59
CA PHE A 90 7.54 -11.79 0.37
C PHE A 90 8.02 -11.24 1.72
N PRO A 91 7.17 -10.55 2.52
CA PRO A 91 7.58 -10.00 3.82
C PRO A 91 8.20 -11.07 4.72
N ASP A 92 9.25 -10.68 5.44
CA ASP A 92 9.95 -11.55 6.36
C ASP A 92 9.08 -11.91 7.56
N ALA A 93 9.34 -13.07 8.16
CA ALA A 93 8.59 -13.53 9.33
C ALA A 93 8.67 -12.55 10.52
N SER A 94 9.75 -11.76 10.62
CA SER A 94 9.91 -10.71 11.64
C SER A 94 8.95 -9.53 11.48
N GLN A 95 8.37 -9.35 10.29
CA GLN A 95 7.42 -8.28 10.01
C GLN A 95 5.99 -8.67 10.37
N ILE A 96 5.73 -9.96 10.62
CA ILE A 96 4.41 -10.52 10.89
C ILE A 96 4.35 -10.94 12.35
N ASN A 97 3.37 -10.41 13.09
CA ASN A 97 3.12 -10.78 14.48
C ASN A 97 1.70 -11.33 14.62
N GLY A 98 1.46 -12.17 15.63
CA GLY A 98 0.14 -12.69 15.98
C GLY A 98 -0.06 -14.18 15.70
N GLU A 99 -1.31 -14.65 15.78
CA GLU A 99 -1.64 -16.08 15.74
C GLU A 99 -1.67 -16.67 14.33
N ARG A 100 -2.01 -15.87 13.31
CA ARG A 100 -2.19 -16.37 11.95
C ARG A 100 -0.86 -16.42 11.21
N VAL A 101 -0.52 -17.59 10.70
CA VAL A 101 0.59 -17.76 9.76
C VAL A 101 0.20 -17.15 8.41
N ILE A 102 0.95 -16.14 7.97
CA ILE A 102 0.80 -15.52 6.64
C ILE A 102 1.85 -16.16 5.72
N SER A 103 1.43 -17.11 4.89
CA SER A 103 2.34 -17.92 4.06
C SER A 103 2.28 -17.63 2.56
N ASP A 104 1.34 -16.79 2.11
CA ASP A 104 1.16 -16.48 0.69
C ASP A 104 0.63 -15.06 0.43
N TRP A 105 0.71 -14.64 -0.84
CA TRP A 105 0.26 -13.34 -1.32
C TRP A 105 -1.23 -13.10 -1.12
N LYS A 106 -2.06 -14.16 -1.14
CA LYS A 106 -3.51 -14.04 -0.95
C LYS A 106 -3.86 -13.65 0.47
N MET A 107 -3.22 -14.30 1.45
CA MET A 107 -3.36 -13.99 2.87
C MET A 107 -2.80 -12.61 3.19
N LEU A 108 -1.62 -12.28 2.65
CA LEU A 108 -0.98 -10.98 2.81
C LEU A 108 -1.85 -9.82 2.29
N VAL A 109 -2.28 -9.89 1.02
CA VAL A 109 -3.14 -8.86 0.42
C VAL A 109 -4.48 -8.77 1.15
N SER A 110 -5.03 -9.89 1.61
CA SER A 110 -6.26 -9.88 2.40
C SER A 110 -6.10 -9.16 3.74
N LEU A 111 -5.00 -9.38 4.46
CA LEU A 111 -4.67 -8.67 5.70
C LEU A 111 -4.62 -7.16 5.47
N ILE A 112 -3.79 -6.72 4.52
CA ILE A 112 -3.57 -5.29 4.23
C ILE A 112 -4.88 -4.64 3.77
N ARG A 113 -5.61 -5.27 2.84
CA ARG A 113 -6.88 -4.73 2.35
C ARG A 113 -7.91 -4.60 3.47
N ASN A 114 -8.06 -5.64 4.30
CA ASN A 114 -9.02 -5.60 5.40
C ASN A 114 -8.68 -4.51 6.42
N ALA A 115 -7.39 -4.34 6.74
CA ALA A 115 -6.92 -3.28 7.63
C ALA A 115 -7.23 -1.89 7.06
N LEU A 116 -6.90 -1.65 5.78
CA LEU A 116 -7.21 -0.40 5.07
C LEU A 116 -8.71 -0.10 5.03
N SER A 117 -9.55 -1.08 4.65
CA SER A 117 -11.01 -0.93 4.58
C SER A 117 -11.65 -0.64 5.94
N GLN A 118 -11.02 -1.03 7.04
CA GLN A 118 -11.53 -0.84 8.40
C GLN A 118 -10.93 0.39 9.12
N GLY A 119 -9.97 1.08 8.48
CA GLY A 119 -9.20 2.14 9.15
C GLY A 119 -8.33 1.61 10.29
N SER A 120 -7.93 0.34 10.24
CA SER A 120 -7.12 -0.34 11.26
C SER A 120 -5.64 -0.32 10.87
N VAL A 121 -5.11 0.89 10.62
CA VAL A 121 -3.71 1.12 10.29
C VAL A 121 -3.13 2.09 11.29
N GLU A 122 -2.09 1.66 12.00
CA GLU A 122 -1.27 2.53 12.83
C GLU A 122 -0.07 3.02 12.03
N ILE A 123 0.30 4.28 12.23
CA ILE A 123 1.36 4.97 11.49
C ILE A 123 2.43 5.39 12.50
N THR A 124 3.66 4.93 12.29
CA THR A 124 4.86 5.37 13.03
C THR A 124 5.67 6.35 12.18
N ASP A 125 6.82 6.83 12.66
CA ASP A 125 7.67 7.71 11.85
C ASP A 125 8.26 6.99 10.61
N ASP A 126 8.39 5.67 10.66
CA ASP A 126 9.11 4.84 9.68
C ASP A 126 8.27 3.71 9.04
N ALA A 127 7.09 3.42 9.57
CA ALA A 127 6.31 2.25 9.16
C ALA A 127 4.79 2.41 9.27
N PHE A 128 4.11 1.48 8.64
CA PHE A 128 2.68 1.23 8.69
C PHE A 128 2.43 -0.13 9.32
N ILE A 129 1.61 -0.17 10.35
CA ILE A 129 1.23 -1.39 11.05
C ILE A 129 -0.24 -1.69 10.71
N PHE A 130 -0.44 -2.73 9.91
CA PHE A 130 -1.77 -3.16 9.45
C PHE A 130 -2.31 -4.26 10.35
N SER A 131 -3.52 -4.09 10.88
CA SER A 131 -4.22 -5.08 11.70
C SER A 131 -5.62 -5.32 11.16
N ASP A 132 -6.02 -6.58 10.91
CA ASP A 132 -7.37 -6.91 10.38
C ASP A 132 -8.36 -7.41 11.44
N GLN A 133 -8.06 -7.23 12.73
CA GLN A 133 -8.95 -7.65 13.80
C GLN A 133 -10.17 -6.73 13.90
N LYS A 134 -11.36 -7.28 13.64
CA LYS A 134 -12.62 -6.61 13.94
C LYS A 134 -12.75 -6.45 15.45
N LYS A 135 -12.77 -5.19 15.94
CA LYS A 135 -13.14 -4.87 17.33
C LYS A 135 -14.49 -5.46 17.74
N PHE A 136 -15.38 -5.73 16.77
CA PHE A 136 -16.68 -6.36 16.96
C PHE A 136 -16.95 -7.42 15.87
N GLY A 137 -16.83 -8.72 16.19
CA GLY A 137 -17.14 -9.82 15.26
C GLY A 137 -16.60 -11.20 15.64
N LYS A 138 -17.00 -12.24 14.87
CA LYS A 138 -16.78 -13.69 15.10
C LYS A 138 -15.32 -14.17 15.17
N ARG A 139 -14.31 -13.33 14.91
CA ARG A 139 -12.89 -13.72 14.97
C ARG A 139 -12.22 -13.05 16.16
N LYS A 140 -12.17 -13.76 17.27
CA LYS A 140 -11.42 -13.37 18.47
C LYS A 140 -10.07 -14.09 18.44
N GLU A 141 -9.14 -13.60 17.63
CA GLU A 141 -7.71 -13.88 17.90
C GLU A 141 -7.39 -13.23 19.26
N ILE A 142 -6.66 -13.94 20.13
CA ILE A 142 -6.23 -13.39 21.43
C ILE A 142 -5.17 -12.31 21.16
N VAL A 143 -4.26 -12.58 20.23
CA VAL A 143 -3.30 -11.62 19.70
C VAL A 143 -3.64 -11.32 18.24
N PRO A 144 -4.07 -10.08 17.89
CA PRO A 144 -4.34 -9.72 16.52
C PRO A 144 -3.14 -9.94 15.61
N THR A 145 -3.39 -10.55 14.46
CA THR A 145 -2.36 -10.66 13.42
C THR A 145 -2.08 -9.29 12.80
N THR A 146 -0.82 -8.86 12.87
CA THR A 146 -0.36 -7.60 12.29
C THR A 146 0.76 -7.81 11.29
N ILE A 147 0.89 -6.87 10.35
CA ILE A 147 2.09 -6.77 9.51
C ILE A 147 2.62 -5.33 9.55
N THR A 148 3.94 -5.21 9.74
CA THR A 148 4.66 -3.93 9.75
C THR A 148 5.40 -3.76 8.43
N MET A 149 5.19 -2.62 7.77
CA MET A 149 5.76 -2.32 6.47
C MET A 149 6.24 -0.88 6.36
N SER A 150 7.38 -0.66 5.74
CA SER A 150 7.81 0.66 5.30
C SER A 150 6.94 1.21 4.16
N ALA A 151 7.05 2.51 3.89
CA ALA A 151 6.40 3.15 2.74
C ALA A 151 6.84 2.54 1.40
N ALA A 152 8.12 2.19 1.26
CA ALA A 152 8.66 1.56 0.07
C ALA A 152 8.02 0.19 -0.19
N GLU A 153 7.91 -0.64 0.84
CA GLU A 153 7.30 -1.97 0.74
C GLU A 153 5.81 -1.88 0.41
N LEU A 154 5.07 -0.99 1.10
CA LEU A 154 3.65 -0.76 0.84
C LEU A 154 3.42 -0.31 -0.61
N THR A 155 4.27 0.58 -1.11
CA THR A 155 4.23 1.06 -2.50
C THR A 155 4.50 -0.07 -3.48
N ASN A 156 5.52 -0.89 -3.23
CA ASN A 156 5.89 -1.99 -4.10
C ASN A 156 4.77 -3.05 -4.21
N ILE A 157 4.12 -3.39 -3.08
CA ILE A 157 2.95 -4.28 -3.09
C ILE A 157 1.79 -3.64 -3.87
N SER A 158 1.47 -2.39 -3.56
CA SER A 158 0.37 -1.63 -4.18
C SER A 158 0.55 -1.51 -5.70
N GLU A 159 1.77 -1.21 -6.15
CA GLU A 159 2.11 -1.09 -7.57
C GLU A 159 2.09 -2.45 -8.27
N THR A 160 2.57 -3.51 -7.62
CA THR A 160 2.49 -4.87 -8.17
C THR A 160 1.05 -5.28 -8.41
N LEU A 161 0.17 -5.03 -7.44
CA LEU A 161 -1.27 -5.28 -7.57
C LEU A 161 -1.90 -4.41 -8.66
N PHE A 162 -1.57 -3.12 -8.71
CA PHE A 162 -2.02 -2.19 -9.76
C PHE A 162 -1.72 -2.73 -11.17
N TRP A 163 -0.50 -3.22 -11.40
CA TRP A 163 -0.13 -3.74 -12.71
C TRP A 163 -0.70 -5.13 -13.00
N THR A 164 -0.87 -5.99 -11.99
CA THR A 164 -1.57 -7.27 -12.18
C THR A 164 -3.03 -7.03 -12.56
N ILE A 165 -3.67 -6.05 -11.93
CA ILE A 165 -5.02 -5.60 -12.31
C ILE A 165 -5.03 -5.07 -13.75
N ASN A 166 -4.05 -4.26 -14.15
CA ASN A 166 -3.96 -3.72 -15.50
C ASN A 166 -4.00 -4.81 -16.57
N GLU A 167 -3.28 -5.93 -16.37
CA GLU A 167 -3.26 -7.05 -17.32
C GLU A 167 -4.63 -7.73 -17.50
N ILE A 168 -5.51 -7.60 -16.51
CA ILE A 168 -6.87 -8.14 -16.58
C ILE A 168 -7.79 -7.18 -17.34
N ILE A 169 -7.69 -5.87 -17.08
CA ILE A 169 -8.52 -4.85 -17.74
C ILE A 169 -8.10 -4.66 -19.19
N VAL A 170 -6.79 -4.60 -19.42
CA VAL A 170 -6.17 -4.43 -20.73
C VAL A 170 -5.34 -5.68 -20.98
N PRO A 171 -5.96 -6.79 -21.41
CA PRO A 171 -5.20 -7.94 -21.84
C PRO A 171 -4.34 -7.49 -23.01
N THR A 172 -3.03 -7.47 -22.82
CA THR A 172 -2.09 -7.28 -23.92
C THR A 172 -2.37 -8.40 -24.92
N SER A 173 -3.00 -8.07 -26.04
CA SER A 173 -3.04 -8.91 -27.22
C SER A 173 -1.60 -9.25 -27.56
N LYS A 174 -1.30 -10.56 -27.59
CA LYS A 174 -0.05 -11.10 -28.11
C LYS A 174 0.17 -10.64 -29.54
#